data_AF-A0A847RTM7-F1
#
_entry.id   AF-A0A847RTM7-F1
#
_cell.length_a   1.000
_cell.length_b   1.000
_cell.length_c   1.000
_cell.angle_alpha   90.00
_cell.angle_beta   90.00
_cell.angle_gamma   90.00
#
_symmetry.space_group_name_H-M   'P 1'
#
loop_
_entity.id
_entity.type
_entity.pdbx_description
1 polymer ?
#
loop_
_entity_poly.entity_id
_entity_poly.type
_entity_poly.pdbx_seq_one_letter_code
_entity_poly.pdbx_strand_id
1 'polypeptide(L)'
;MYLLNQDSIPATIAQHFPPTEDSYFYNPMMRWGNGFPLLFHPLFAGDIAVSPPLDHGAEGGLYTLAKNGIIALRALYDFIEAHQSALLDDPAAFLAAREKLFRYLEERAGLRFFRLAPWGESIDETPPGDGYLSEAAALKGSIEENNAVIHKAIAANDPSLLDECPFLEGVAFRQHLNAAVYDYGWALIRSSLHPFRLEVFTEEGLKGMKDALGEIVVPATYDTIGDFPITEGLATVSKRDKWGYINRRGIEVVPCIYDRADDFEYGYGAVVMDGKFGVVDENGQTIVPLVYDDGHLPGHDLFAVKKGHEWALIGASGEVLLPFQPAISIVAVRDMEGHSYFQLAKENGEKLFFTHRMKLLPVGALDEITAAGEYYIVTRGKANALLDATGETLLPFAQQQFRWIHALLAFAVTIDKKTGLYAPDKGWLTDVVYDSIEPLYTPENDERYAMVRNGMKAGLFAVGEQFYRVLPVAYYRFSYLKKGFFGYCTSEASWGIVRANGTIVTDTIFEYLDGKMGNVPNAVAIGLKDNEMVTVAEDGTATPMSPHDIVAELDGATRNMSLLKVLRAAKKAIAQQPGQ
;
A
#
# COMPACT_ATOMS: atom_id res chain seq x y z
N MET A 1 -0.90 -18.78 -0.44
CA MET A 1 -1.56 -19.05 0.83
C MET A 1 -2.97 -18.49 0.78
N TYR A 2 -3.95 -19.38 0.73
CA TYR A 2 -5.35 -19.11 1.01
C TYR A 2 -5.69 -19.84 2.30
N LEU A 3 -6.60 -19.31 3.10
CA LEU A 3 -7.25 -20.08 4.15
C LEU A 3 -8.59 -20.56 3.60
N LEU A 4 -8.84 -21.86 3.66
CA LEU A 4 -9.95 -22.49 2.94
C LEU A 4 -10.84 -23.30 3.88
N ASN A 5 -12.13 -23.27 3.57
CA ASN A 5 -13.08 -24.28 4.03
C ASN A 5 -12.87 -25.59 3.28
N GLN A 6 -13.43 -26.66 3.84
CA GLN A 6 -13.26 -28.01 3.32
C GLN A 6 -13.87 -28.20 1.92
N ASP A 7 -14.91 -27.45 1.59
CA ASP A 7 -15.62 -27.48 0.29
C ASP A 7 -14.86 -26.80 -0.85
N SER A 8 -13.77 -26.10 -0.54
CA SER A 8 -12.94 -25.38 -1.51
C SER A 8 -11.68 -26.18 -1.91
N ILE A 9 -11.67 -27.48 -1.62
CA ILE A 9 -10.53 -28.39 -1.85
C ILE A 9 -10.89 -29.42 -2.95
N PRO A 10 -9.98 -29.71 -3.89
CA PRO A 10 -10.19 -30.72 -4.93
C PRO A 10 -10.66 -32.08 -4.40
N ALA A 11 -11.59 -32.72 -5.13
CA ALA A 11 -12.13 -34.05 -4.81
C ALA A 11 -11.05 -35.15 -4.69
N THR A 12 -9.88 -34.95 -5.29
CA THR A 12 -8.70 -35.82 -5.19
C THR A 12 -8.03 -35.81 -3.82
N ILE A 13 -8.12 -34.70 -3.05
CA ILE A 13 -7.63 -34.61 -1.67
C ILE A 13 -8.71 -35.05 -0.66
N ALA A 14 -9.99 -34.87 -1.00
CA ALA A 14 -11.13 -35.16 -0.12
C ALA A 14 -11.18 -36.61 0.42
N GLN A 15 -10.50 -37.57 -0.23
CA GLN A 15 -10.38 -38.96 0.26
C GLN A 15 -9.63 -39.09 1.59
N HIS A 16 -8.88 -38.05 2.01
CA HIS A 16 -8.15 -38.03 3.26
C HIS A 16 -8.92 -37.34 4.42
N PHE A 17 -10.06 -36.65 4.17
CA PHE A 17 -10.79 -35.86 5.19
C PHE A 17 -12.32 -35.76 4.90
N PRO A 18 -13.25 -36.04 5.85
CA PRO A 18 -14.70 -36.22 5.58
C PRO A 18 -15.55 -34.92 5.49
N PRO A 19 -16.58 -34.83 4.62
CA PRO A 19 -17.18 -33.58 4.07
C PRO A 19 -18.38 -32.94 4.83
N THR A 20 -18.66 -31.64 4.58
CA THR A 20 -19.97 -30.91 4.68
C THR A 20 -19.93 -29.57 3.90
N GLU A 21 -21.01 -29.23 3.16
CA GLU A 21 -21.15 -28.36 1.96
C GLU A 21 -20.87 -26.82 2.01
N ASP A 22 -20.54 -26.29 0.80
CA ASP A 22 -20.58 -24.93 0.19
C ASP A 22 -19.29 -24.10 -0.03
N SER A 23 -19.08 -23.70 -1.30
CA SER A 23 -17.85 -23.10 -1.88
C SER A 23 -17.99 -21.63 -2.32
N TYR A 24 -17.03 -20.74 -2.00
CA TYR A 24 -16.85 -19.43 -2.67
C TYR A 24 -15.37 -18.96 -2.72
N PHE A 25 -15.01 -18.28 -3.82
CA PHE A 25 -13.67 -17.82 -4.23
C PHE A 25 -13.04 -16.74 -3.32
N TYR A 26 -11.72 -16.83 -3.04
CA TYR A 26 -10.94 -15.84 -2.27
C TYR A 26 -9.73 -15.29 -3.04
N ASN A 27 -9.22 -14.12 -2.61
CA ASN A 27 -7.99 -13.46 -3.05
C ASN A 27 -6.77 -14.02 -2.24
N PRO A 28 -5.60 -14.33 -2.84
CA PRO A 28 -4.51 -15.01 -2.12
C PRO A 28 -3.87 -14.12 -1.06
N MET A 29 -3.62 -14.67 0.13
CA MET A 29 -2.77 -14.05 1.15
C MET A 29 -1.31 -13.97 0.68
N MET A 30 -0.81 -15.02 0.01
CA MET A 30 0.55 -15.16 -0.58
C MET A 30 0.52 -16.11 -1.80
N ARG A 31 1.60 -16.27 -2.57
CA ARG A 31 1.72 -17.27 -3.66
C ARG A 31 3.11 -17.93 -3.62
N TRP A 32 3.27 -19.13 -4.18
CA TRP A 32 4.55 -19.86 -4.24
C TRP A 32 5.60 -19.12 -5.07
N GLY A 33 6.83 -19.00 -4.59
CA GLY A 33 8.03 -18.54 -5.33
C GLY A 33 8.99 -17.89 -4.34
N ASN A 34 9.81 -16.93 -4.79
CA ASN A 34 10.67 -16.08 -3.94
C ASN A 34 9.89 -15.20 -2.91
N GLY A 35 8.64 -15.54 -2.60
CA GLY A 35 7.73 -14.77 -1.75
C GLY A 35 7.00 -15.58 -0.66
N PHE A 36 7.24 -16.89 -0.50
CA PHE A 36 6.81 -17.60 0.72
C PHE A 36 7.98 -17.60 1.72
N PRO A 37 7.96 -16.76 2.75
CA PRO A 37 9.11 -16.57 3.64
C PRO A 37 9.28 -17.76 4.59
N LEU A 38 10.53 -18.01 4.97
CA LEU A 38 10.89 -18.98 6.01
C LEU A 38 10.04 -18.83 7.28
N LEU A 39 9.75 -17.59 7.68
CA LEU A 39 8.94 -17.28 8.87
C LEU A 39 7.53 -17.90 8.84
N PHE A 40 6.97 -18.18 7.66
CA PHE A 40 5.64 -18.81 7.52
C PHE A 40 5.69 -20.32 7.22
N HIS A 41 6.86 -20.92 7.09
CA HIS A 41 6.98 -22.38 6.92
C HIS A 41 6.27 -23.19 8.03
N PRO A 42 6.25 -22.74 9.31
CA PRO A 42 5.50 -23.43 10.35
C PRO A 42 3.99 -23.52 10.10
N LEU A 43 3.40 -22.64 9.27
CA LEU A 43 1.98 -22.76 8.88
C LEU A 43 1.68 -24.05 8.11
N PHE A 44 2.71 -24.69 7.58
CA PHE A 44 2.65 -26.00 6.92
C PHE A 44 3.28 -27.10 7.77
N ALA A 45 3.11 -27.03 9.09
CA ALA A 45 3.47 -28.12 10.00
C ALA A 45 2.43 -29.27 9.93
N GLY A 46 2.90 -30.52 9.85
CA GLY A 46 2.08 -31.72 9.77
C GLY A 46 2.00 -32.33 8.37
N ASP A 47 0.95 -33.09 8.09
CA ASP A 47 0.77 -33.75 6.80
C ASP A 47 0.45 -32.73 5.69
N ILE A 48 1.43 -32.49 4.81
CA ILE A 48 1.27 -31.62 3.64
C ILE A 48 0.82 -32.48 2.44
N ALA A 49 -0.39 -32.23 1.96
CA ALA A 49 -0.91 -32.84 0.73
C ALA A 49 -0.55 -32.00 -0.52
N VAL A 50 -0.22 -32.67 -1.62
CA VAL A 50 0.04 -32.04 -2.93
C VAL A 50 -1.14 -32.33 -3.85
N SER A 51 -1.74 -31.30 -4.46
CA SER A 51 -2.77 -31.48 -5.50
C SER A 51 -2.36 -30.87 -6.83
N PRO A 52 -2.56 -31.60 -7.95
CA PRO A 52 -2.41 -31.02 -9.28
C PRO A 52 -3.45 -29.90 -9.52
N PRO A 53 -3.18 -28.96 -10.43
CA PRO A 53 -4.17 -28.00 -10.91
C PRO A 53 -5.24 -28.72 -11.73
N LEU A 54 -6.51 -28.30 -11.60
CA LEU A 54 -7.58 -28.72 -12.52
C LEU A 54 -7.48 -27.93 -13.84
N ASP A 55 -8.14 -28.43 -14.91
CA ASP A 55 -8.17 -27.86 -16.28
C ASP A 55 -8.58 -26.37 -16.36
N HIS A 56 -9.07 -25.79 -15.27
CA HIS A 56 -9.45 -24.37 -15.14
C HIS A 56 -8.62 -23.58 -14.11
N GLY A 57 -7.40 -24.05 -13.79
CA GLY A 57 -6.33 -23.27 -13.15
C GLY A 57 -6.51 -22.88 -11.68
N ALA A 58 -7.72 -22.97 -11.10
CA ALA A 58 -8.02 -22.36 -9.82
C ALA A 58 -7.66 -23.19 -8.57
N GLU A 59 -7.24 -24.45 -8.70
CA GLU A 59 -7.35 -25.45 -7.60
C GLU A 59 -6.09 -26.29 -7.27
N GLY A 60 -4.93 -26.05 -7.89
CA GLY A 60 -3.67 -26.76 -7.53
C GLY A 60 -2.95 -26.13 -6.32
N GLY A 61 -2.12 -26.91 -5.60
CA GLY A 61 -1.22 -26.38 -4.56
C GLY A 61 -0.80 -27.37 -3.45
N LEU A 62 -0.11 -26.84 -2.43
CA LEU A 62 0.15 -27.54 -1.17
C LEU A 62 -0.97 -27.25 -0.16
N TYR A 63 -1.42 -28.27 0.57
CA TYR A 63 -2.50 -28.17 1.55
C TYR A 63 -2.08 -28.74 2.89
N THR A 64 -2.50 -28.11 3.99
CA THR A 64 -2.28 -28.60 5.37
C THR A 64 -3.41 -28.15 6.29
N LEU A 65 -3.54 -28.79 7.46
CA LEU A 65 -4.49 -28.39 8.50
C LEU A 65 -4.08 -27.07 9.15
N ALA A 66 -4.95 -26.05 9.08
CA ALA A 66 -4.66 -24.71 9.57
C ALA A 66 -4.36 -24.69 11.07
N LYS A 67 -5.07 -25.49 11.86
CA LYS A 67 -4.87 -25.59 13.31
C LYS A 67 -3.44 -25.98 13.68
N ASN A 68 -2.87 -26.98 13.02
CA ASN A 68 -1.50 -27.45 13.30
C ASN A 68 -0.49 -26.37 12.93
N GLY A 69 -0.69 -25.73 11.78
CA GLY A 69 0.15 -24.64 11.31
C GLY A 69 0.16 -23.43 12.25
N ILE A 70 -1.01 -23.01 12.73
CA ILE A 70 -1.12 -21.87 13.66
C ILE A 70 -0.44 -22.18 14.99
N ILE A 71 -0.58 -23.41 15.51
CA ILE A 71 0.10 -23.85 16.73
C ILE A 71 1.62 -23.82 16.56
N ALA A 72 2.14 -24.38 15.46
CA ALA A 72 3.56 -24.40 15.18
C ALA A 72 4.15 -23.01 14.96
N LEU A 73 3.42 -22.13 14.24
CA LEU A 73 3.83 -20.75 14.07
C LEU A 73 3.87 -20.00 15.40
N ARG A 74 2.87 -20.21 16.27
CA ARG A 74 2.87 -19.60 17.60
C ARG A 74 4.06 -20.05 18.44
N ALA A 75 4.39 -21.35 18.40
CA ALA A 75 5.57 -21.86 19.09
C ALA A 75 6.87 -21.20 18.61
N LEU A 76 7.01 -20.91 17.31
CA LEU A 76 8.15 -20.15 16.79
C LEU A 76 8.15 -18.70 17.29
N TYR A 77 7.01 -18.00 17.26
CA TYR A 77 6.95 -16.60 17.73
C TYR A 77 7.19 -16.49 19.25
N ASP A 78 6.66 -17.41 20.04
CA ASP A 78 6.90 -17.48 21.49
C ASP A 78 8.39 -17.73 21.77
N PHE A 79 9.02 -18.59 20.97
CA PHE A 79 10.46 -18.83 21.05
C PHE A 79 11.27 -17.58 20.67
N ILE A 80 10.91 -16.88 19.60
CA ILE A 80 11.56 -15.63 19.19
C ILE A 80 11.47 -14.58 20.31
N GLU A 81 10.29 -14.42 20.91
CA GLU A 81 10.07 -13.49 22.02
C GLU A 81 10.92 -13.85 23.25
N ALA A 82 10.98 -15.13 23.62
CA ALA A 82 11.80 -15.62 24.72
C ALA A 82 13.30 -15.35 24.50
N HIS A 83 13.73 -15.30 23.24
CA HIS A 83 15.11 -15.01 22.82
C HIS A 83 15.27 -13.62 22.18
N GLN A 84 14.41 -12.66 22.54
CA GLN A 84 14.35 -11.32 21.92
C GLN A 84 15.71 -10.60 21.86
N SER A 85 16.56 -10.74 22.89
CA SER A 85 17.89 -10.11 22.90
C SER A 85 18.83 -10.66 21.81
N ALA A 86 18.70 -11.94 21.47
CA ALA A 86 19.49 -12.62 20.46
C ALA A 86 18.91 -12.46 19.05
N LEU A 87 17.59 -12.25 18.91
CA LEU A 87 16.90 -12.33 17.62
C LEU A 87 16.24 -11.03 17.13
N LEU A 88 15.94 -10.05 18.00
CA LEU A 88 15.17 -8.86 17.62
C LEU A 88 16.00 -7.59 17.71
N ASP A 89 15.86 -6.73 16.70
CA ASP A 89 16.37 -5.36 16.69
C ASP A 89 15.35 -4.40 17.33
N ASP A 90 14.04 -4.67 17.17
CA ASP A 90 12.94 -3.91 17.76
C ASP A 90 11.86 -4.84 18.36
N PRO A 91 11.93 -5.16 19.67
CA PRO A 91 10.93 -6.00 20.33
C PRO A 91 9.52 -5.42 20.34
N ALA A 92 9.36 -4.09 20.35
CA ALA A 92 8.04 -3.46 20.39
C ALA A 92 7.33 -3.59 19.05
N ALA A 93 8.05 -3.34 17.94
CA ALA A 93 7.54 -3.57 16.60
C ALA A 93 7.20 -5.06 16.35
N PHE A 94 8.04 -5.97 16.86
CA PHE A 94 7.75 -7.41 16.80
C PHE A 94 6.45 -7.79 17.52
N LEU A 95 6.23 -7.29 18.75
CA LEU A 95 5.00 -7.55 19.49
C LEU A 95 3.76 -7.02 18.74
N ALA A 96 3.83 -5.79 18.22
CA ALA A 96 2.75 -5.21 17.44
C ALA A 96 2.43 -6.01 16.15
N ALA A 97 3.45 -6.48 15.44
CA ALA A 97 3.29 -7.31 14.25
C ALA A 97 2.75 -8.70 14.59
N ARG A 98 3.23 -9.32 15.68
CA ARG A 98 2.76 -10.60 16.21
C ARG A 98 1.28 -10.52 16.58
N GLU A 99 0.85 -9.47 17.29
CA GLU A 99 -0.55 -9.27 17.65
C GLU A 99 -1.44 -9.15 16.42
N LYS A 100 -1.05 -8.32 15.44
CA LYS A 100 -1.80 -8.17 14.17
C LYS A 100 -1.90 -9.50 13.43
N LEU A 101 -0.80 -10.24 13.33
CA LEU A 101 -0.72 -11.52 12.64
C LEU A 101 -1.58 -12.60 13.30
N PHE A 102 -1.45 -12.80 14.62
CA PHE A 102 -2.22 -13.83 15.30
C PHE A 102 -3.68 -13.44 15.46
N ARG A 103 -4.00 -12.16 15.64
CA ARG A 103 -5.38 -11.67 15.50
C ARG A 103 -5.93 -12.02 14.12
N TYR A 104 -5.19 -11.75 13.05
CA TYR A 104 -5.59 -12.09 11.68
C TYR A 104 -5.81 -13.61 11.47
N LEU A 105 -4.96 -14.46 12.06
CA LEU A 105 -5.06 -15.92 11.91
C LEU A 105 -6.17 -16.52 12.79
N GLU A 106 -6.31 -16.03 14.03
CA GLU A 106 -7.35 -16.42 14.98
C GLU A 106 -8.73 -15.97 14.52
N GLU A 107 -8.83 -14.76 13.97
CA GLU A 107 -10.01 -14.26 13.29
C GLU A 107 -10.41 -15.17 12.13
N ARG A 108 -9.58 -16.11 11.67
CA ARG A 108 -9.93 -17.07 10.62
C ARG A 108 -9.87 -18.54 11.06
N ALA A 109 -9.87 -18.80 12.38
CA ALA A 109 -9.74 -20.13 12.95
C ALA A 109 -10.88 -21.11 12.60
N GLY A 110 -12.01 -20.61 12.06
CA GLY A 110 -13.09 -21.43 11.51
C GLY A 110 -12.75 -22.11 10.17
N LEU A 111 -11.75 -21.61 9.44
CA LEU A 111 -11.30 -22.19 8.18
C LEU A 111 -10.30 -23.34 8.47
N ARG A 112 -10.50 -24.49 7.84
CA ARG A 112 -9.81 -25.73 8.23
C ARG A 112 -8.41 -25.92 7.63
N PHE A 113 -8.10 -25.30 6.50
CA PHE A 113 -6.88 -25.61 5.75
C PHE A 113 -6.11 -24.37 5.27
N PHE A 114 -4.78 -24.42 5.31
CA PHE A 114 -3.94 -23.53 4.49
C PHE A 114 -3.70 -24.16 3.12
N ARG A 115 -3.78 -23.34 2.07
CA ARG A 115 -3.41 -23.71 0.71
C ARG A 115 -2.31 -22.80 0.17
N LEU A 116 -1.15 -23.31 -0.18
CA LEU A 116 -0.14 -22.57 -0.94
C LEU A 116 -0.30 -22.84 -2.44
N ALA A 117 -0.81 -21.83 -3.17
CA ALA A 117 -1.05 -21.91 -4.61
C ALA A 117 0.21 -21.58 -5.43
N PRO A 118 0.32 -22.14 -6.66
CA PRO A 118 1.45 -21.90 -7.56
C PRO A 118 1.55 -20.48 -8.13
N TRP A 119 2.70 -20.16 -8.70
CA TRP A 119 2.94 -18.93 -9.47
C TRP A 119 2.36 -19.05 -10.88
N GLY A 120 1.69 -18.00 -11.34
CA GLY A 120 0.97 -17.94 -12.62
C GLY A 120 0.01 -16.76 -12.64
N GLU A 121 0.36 -15.70 -13.36
CA GLU A 121 -0.53 -14.57 -13.63
C GLU A 121 -1.44 -14.91 -14.80
N SER A 122 -2.51 -15.64 -14.52
CA SER A 122 -3.84 -15.52 -15.14
C SER A 122 -4.60 -16.81 -14.85
N ILE A 123 -5.91 -16.68 -14.70
CA ILE A 123 -6.83 -17.82 -14.65
C ILE A 123 -7.01 -18.43 -16.06
N ASP A 124 -6.34 -17.88 -17.10
CA ASP A 124 -6.65 -18.16 -18.50
C ASP A 124 -5.47 -18.47 -19.44
N GLU A 125 -4.20 -18.46 -19.02
CA GLU A 125 -3.10 -18.70 -19.96
C GLU A 125 -2.19 -19.86 -19.53
N THR A 126 -2.48 -21.01 -20.16
CA THR A 126 -1.66 -22.24 -20.26
C THR A 126 -1.61 -23.12 -18.99
N PRO A 127 -2.00 -24.41 -19.06
CA PRO A 127 -1.87 -25.32 -17.93
C PRO A 127 -0.39 -25.46 -17.53
N PRO A 128 -0.08 -25.61 -16.22
CA PRO A 128 1.27 -25.87 -15.77
C PRO A 128 1.82 -27.14 -16.45
N GLY A 129 2.98 -27.04 -17.09
CA GLY A 129 3.61 -28.16 -17.78
C GLY A 129 3.98 -29.33 -16.84
N ASP A 130 4.49 -30.41 -17.44
CA ASP A 130 4.80 -31.70 -16.78
C ASP A 130 5.71 -31.62 -15.53
N GLY A 131 6.36 -30.48 -15.26
CA GLY A 131 7.24 -30.25 -14.10
C GLY A 131 6.53 -29.89 -12.78
N TYR A 132 5.24 -29.56 -12.80
CA TYR A 132 4.50 -29.02 -11.65
C TYR A 132 4.61 -29.87 -10.37
N LEU A 133 4.33 -31.18 -10.47
CA LEU A 133 4.33 -32.06 -9.30
C LEU A 133 5.73 -32.22 -8.71
N SER A 134 6.76 -32.16 -9.55
CA SER A 134 8.16 -32.20 -9.11
C SER A 134 8.54 -30.95 -8.35
N GLU A 135 8.16 -29.78 -8.85
CA GLU A 135 8.42 -28.51 -8.20
C GLU A 135 7.65 -28.39 -6.87
N ALA A 136 6.39 -28.85 -6.82
CA ALA A 136 5.58 -28.81 -5.60
C ALA A 136 6.13 -29.77 -4.53
N ALA A 137 6.60 -30.95 -4.95
CA ALA A 137 7.29 -31.89 -4.08
C ALA A 137 8.62 -31.33 -3.55
N ALA A 138 9.39 -30.60 -4.38
CA ALA A 138 10.62 -29.95 -3.94
C ALA A 138 10.35 -28.84 -2.91
N LEU A 139 9.33 -28.01 -3.13
CA LEU A 139 8.92 -26.99 -2.16
C LEU A 139 8.43 -27.62 -0.85
N LYS A 140 7.60 -28.67 -0.92
CA LYS A 140 7.16 -29.43 0.25
C LYS A 140 8.37 -29.93 1.06
N GLY A 141 9.34 -30.56 0.39
CA GLY A 141 10.56 -31.05 1.04
C GLY A 141 11.34 -29.93 1.73
N SER A 142 11.52 -28.79 1.05
CA SER A 142 12.17 -27.62 1.64
C SER A 142 11.44 -27.10 2.89
N ILE A 143 10.10 -26.99 2.85
CA ILE A 143 9.30 -26.57 4.02
C ILE A 143 9.48 -27.56 5.19
N GLU A 144 9.45 -28.86 4.91
CA GLU A 144 9.62 -29.92 5.93
C GLU A 144 11.01 -29.87 6.57
N GLU A 145 12.07 -29.68 5.77
CA GLU A 145 13.45 -29.54 6.27
C GLU A 145 13.61 -28.32 7.18
N ASN A 146 13.09 -27.17 6.77
CA ASN A 146 13.13 -25.96 7.59
C ASN A 146 12.32 -26.11 8.88
N ASN A 147 11.13 -26.71 8.82
CA ASN A 147 10.33 -26.98 10.02
C ASN A 147 11.05 -27.93 10.99
N ALA A 148 11.81 -28.91 10.49
CA ALA A 148 12.61 -29.78 11.34
C ALA A 148 13.72 -29.00 12.09
N VAL A 149 14.39 -28.07 11.42
CA VAL A 149 15.38 -27.19 12.05
C VAL A 149 14.73 -26.28 13.10
N ILE A 150 13.59 -25.65 12.77
CA ILE A 150 12.83 -24.81 13.71
C ILE A 150 12.42 -25.61 14.95
N HIS A 151 11.88 -26.82 14.77
CA HIS A 151 11.51 -27.68 15.89
C HIS A 151 12.73 -28.08 16.73
N LYS A 152 13.87 -28.37 16.11
CA LYS A 152 15.13 -28.67 16.81
C LYS A 152 15.60 -27.46 17.63
N ALA A 153 15.56 -26.25 17.09
CA ALA A 153 15.91 -25.02 17.78
C ALA A 153 15.03 -24.77 19.01
N ILE A 154 13.70 -24.90 18.84
CA ILE A 154 12.73 -24.75 19.93
C ILE A 154 12.94 -25.83 21.00
N ALA A 155 13.13 -27.10 20.61
CA ALA A 155 13.30 -28.21 21.53
C ALA A 155 14.63 -28.14 22.32
N ALA A 156 15.70 -27.66 21.70
CA ALA A 156 16.98 -27.42 22.35
C ALA A 156 17.02 -26.10 23.14
N ASN A 157 15.98 -25.26 22.98
CA ASN A 157 15.93 -23.89 23.45
C ASN A 157 17.15 -23.04 23.01
N ASP A 158 17.62 -23.26 21.78
CA ASP A 158 18.85 -22.66 21.24
C ASP A 158 18.57 -21.91 19.93
N PRO A 159 18.56 -20.57 19.93
CA PRO A 159 18.22 -19.77 18.75
C PRO A 159 19.31 -19.80 17.68
N SER A 160 20.55 -20.21 18.00
CA SER A 160 21.63 -20.29 17.00
C SER A 160 21.39 -21.38 15.96
N LEU A 161 20.61 -22.40 16.32
CA LEU A 161 20.22 -23.48 15.42
C LEU A 161 19.30 -23.00 14.29
N LEU A 162 18.65 -21.84 14.42
CA LEU A 162 17.82 -21.27 13.35
C LEU A 162 18.63 -20.88 12.11
N ASP A 163 19.93 -20.58 12.28
CA ASP A 163 20.84 -20.30 11.16
C ASP A 163 21.13 -21.55 10.30
N GLU A 164 20.80 -22.75 10.80
CA GLU A 164 20.91 -24.01 10.05
C GLU A 164 19.77 -24.22 9.04
N CYS A 165 18.78 -23.31 8.96
CA CYS A 165 17.66 -23.42 8.03
C CYS A 165 18.18 -23.36 6.57
N PRO A 166 18.00 -24.42 5.76
CA PRO A 166 18.55 -24.45 4.39
C PRO A 166 18.06 -23.32 3.48
N PHE A 167 16.89 -22.74 3.78
CA PHE A 167 16.30 -21.63 3.03
C PHE A 167 17.09 -20.31 3.14
N LEU A 168 17.93 -20.16 4.16
CA LEU A 168 18.59 -18.89 4.43
C LEU A 168 19.75 -18.58 3.48
N GLU A 169 20.18 -19.53 2.64
CA GLU A 169 21.27 -19.35 1.66
C GLU A 169 22.54 -18.66 2.22
N GLY A 170 22.85 -18.89 3.50
CA GLY A 170 24.02 -18.34 4.18
C GLY A 170 23.80 -16.99 4.90
N VAL A 171 22.58 -16.46 4.94
CA VAL A 171 22.19 -15.28 5.73
C VAL A 171 21.77 -15.72 7.14
N ALA A 172 22.12 -14.96 8.19
CA ALA A 172 21.67 -15.28 9.54
C ALA A 172 20.15 -15.10 9.68
N PHE A 173 19.49 -15.97 10.44
CA PHE A 173 18.04 -15.92 10.69
C PHE A 173 17.62 -14.57 11.25
N ARG A 174 18.42 -13.99 12.17
CA ARG A 174 18.21 -12.64 12.72
C ARG A 174 18.11 -11.58 11.60
N GLN A 175 19.00 -11.63 10.61
CA GLN A 175 19.02 -10.64 9.53
C GLN A 175 17.78 -10.77 8.64
N HIS A 176 17.33 -12.00 8.39
CA HIS A 176 16.09 -12.24 7.66
C HIS A 176 14.85 -11.82 8.47
N LEU A 177 14.84 -12.05 9.78
CA LEU A 177 13.73 -11.70 10.67
C LEU A 177 13.52 -10.18 10.78
N ASN A 178 14.61 -9.41 10.87
CA ASN A 178 14.57 -7.96 11.08
C ASN A 178 14.57 -7.13 9.78
N ALA A 179 14.48 -7.77 8.61
CA ALA A 179 14.43 -7.03 7.36
C ALA A 179 13.11 -6.25 7.26
N ALA A 180 13.21 -4.92 7.07
CA ALA A 180 12.08 -3.99 7.08
C ALA A 180 10.95 -4.34 6.08
N VAL A 181 11.29 -5.03 4.98
CA VAL A 181 10.33 -5.50 3.97
C VAL A 181 9.37 -6.59 4.49
N TYR A 182 9.69 -7.24 5.61
CA TYR A 182 8.88 -8.32 6.18
C TYR A 182 7.96 -7.88 7.31
N ASP A 183 8.31 -6.83 8.06
CA ASP A 183 7.57 -6.38 9.25
C ASP A 183 7.18 -7.56 10.15
N TYR A 184 8.18 -8.40 10.48
CA TYR A 184 8.00 -9.64 11.24
C TYR A 184 6.85 -10.54 10.72
N GLY A 185 6.67 -10.56 9.40
CA GLY A 185 5.65 -11.33 8.68
C GLY A 185 4.40 -10.52 8.30
N TRP A 186 4.10 -9.41 8.98
CA TRP A 186 2.86 -8.67 8.77
C TRP A 186 2.77 -8.02 7.38
N ALA A 187 3.84 -7.40 6.90
CA ALA A 187 3.87 -6.70 5.61
C ALA A 187 3.63 -7.63 4.40
N LEU A 188 3.75 -8.95 4.58
CA LEU A 188 3.54 -9.95 3.55
C LEU A 188 2.08 -10.39 3.39
N ILE A 189 1.20 -10.02 4.31
CA ILE A 189 -0.23 -10.34 4.22
C ILE A 189 -0.88 -9.31 3.29
N ARG A 190 -1.00 -9.65 2.01
CA ARG A 190 -1.57 -8.77 0.95
C ARG A 190 -3.09 -8.84 0.80
N SER A 191 -3.77 -9.72 1.53
CA SER A 191 -5.23 -9.79 1.49
C SER A 191 -5.81 -8.54 2.15
N SER A 192 -6.57 -7.74 1.41
CA SER A 192 -7.53 -6.82 2.02
C SER A 192 -8.44 -7.63 2.95
N LEU A 193 -8.69 -7.12 4.15
CA LEU A 193 -9.66 -7.65 5.11
C LEU A 193 -10.99 -7.91 4.38
N HIS A 194 -11.20 -9.13 3.88
CA HIS A 194 -12.55 -9.63 3.68
C HIS A 194 -12.97 -10.09 5.08
N PRO A 195 -13.88 -9.35 5.75
CA PRO A 195 -14.21 -9.60 7.13
C PRO A 195 -14.78 -11.01 7.28
N PHE A 196 -14.50 -11.61 8.44
CA PHE A 196 -15.36 -12.65 9.00
C PHE A 196 -16.81 -12.18 8.87
N ARG A 197 -17.57 -12.81 7.96
CA ARG A 197 -18.96 -12.42 7.71
C ARG A 197 -19.81 -13.09 8.78
N LEU A 198 -19.91 -12.43 9.93
CA LEU A 198 -20.94 -12.73 10.91
C LEU A 198 -22.26 -12.24 10.33
N GLU A 199 -23.26 -13.11 10.31
CA GLU A 199 -24.62 -12.74 9.93
C GLU A 199 -25.42 -12.49 11.21
N VAL A 200 -26.02 -11.30 11.30
CA VAL A 200 -26.96 -10.98 12.37
C VAL A 200 -28.29 -11.67 12.07
N PHE A 201 -28.76 -12.49 13.00
CA PHE A 201 -30.08 -13.14 12.93
C PHE A 201 -30.98 -12.64 14.04
N THR A 202 -32.29 -12.80 13.87
CA THR A 202 -33.30 -12.42 14.87
C THR A 202 -34.09 -13.63 15.31
N GLU A 203 -34.19 -13.83 16.63
CA GLU A 203 -34.99 -14.87 17.28
C GLU A 203 -35.74 -14.25 18.46
N GLU A 204 -37.05 -14.49 18.54
CA GLU A 204 -37.94 -13.90 19.57
C GLU A 204 -37.86 -12.36 19.71
N GLY A 205 -37.49 -11.66 18.62
CA GLY A 205 -37.33 -10.20 18.60
C GLY A 205 -35.98 -9.69 19.09
N LEU A 206 -35.09 -10.59 19.51
CA LEU A 206 -33.70 -10.29 19.88
C LEU A 206 -32.75 -10.71 18.77
N LYS A 207 -31.61 -10.03 18.68
CA LYS A 207 -30.56 -10.26 17.71
C LYS A 207 -29.42 -11.08 18.29
N GLY A 208 -28.94 -12.01 17.48
CA GLY A 208 -27.73 -12.79 17.71
C GLY A 208 -26.83 -12.76 16.48
N MET A 209 -25.71 -13.45 16.53
CA MET A 209 -24.80 -13.61 15.39
C MET A 209 -24.48 -15.07 15.16
N LYS A 210 -24.43 -15.45 13.90
CA LYS A 210 -23.95 -16.76 13.46
C LYS A 210 -22.81 -16.59 12.47
N ASP A 211 -21.92 -17.58 12.41
CA ASP A 211 -20.87 -17.62 11.41
C ASP A 211 -21.41 -18.07 10.04
N ALA A 212 -20.52 -18.18 9.06
CA ALA A 212 -20.88 -18.59 7.69
C ALA A 212 -21.38 -20.04 7.60
N LEU A 213 -21.12 -20.88 8.61
CA LEU A 213 -21.60 -22.27 8.71
C LEU A 213 -22.96 -22.33 9.42
N GLY A 214 -23.48 -21.20 9.90
CA GLY A 214 -24.72 -21.12 10.66
C GLY A 214 -24.55 -21.47 12.14
N GLU A 215 -23.32 -21.66 12.63
CA GLU A 215 -23.07 -21.87 14.06
C GLU A 215 -23.32 -20.56 14.82
N ILE A 216 -24.09 -20.63 15.90
CA ILE A 216 -24.39 -19.47 16.73
C ILE A 216 -23.11 -19.07 17.50
N VAL A 217 -22.55 -17.92 17.14
CA VAL A 217 -21.42 -17.29 17.83
C VAL A 217 -21.93 -16.45 19.01
N VAL A 218 -23.05 -15.75 18.79
CA VAL A 218 -23.75 -14.95 19.80
C VAL A 218 -25.22 -15.34 19.81
N PRO A 219 -25.74 -15.89 20.91
CA PRO A 219 -27.17 -16.16 21.05
C PRO A 219 -28.00 -14.89 20.90
N ALA A 220 -29.27 -15.04 20.51
CA ALA A 220 -30.19 -13.91 20.40
C ALA A 220 -30.49 -13.29 21.77
N THR A 221 -29.70 -12.28 22.15
CA THR A 221 -29.79 -11.65 23.48
C THR A 221 -29.73 -10.13 23.47
N TYR A 222 -29.48 -9.51 22.31
CA TYR A 222 -29.37 -8.07 22.14
C TYR A 222 -30.62 -7.52 21.44
N ASP A 223 -31.02 -6.30 21.76
CA ASP A 223 -32.09 -5.62 21.02
C ASP A 223 -31.57 -5.17 19.64
N THR A 224 -30.30 -4.73 19.57
CA THR A 224 -29.62 -4.35 18.34
C THR A 224 -28.14 -4.77 18.38
N ILE A 225 -27.62 -5.13 17.21
CA ILE A 225 -26.19 -5.32 16.92
C ILE A 225 -25.91 -4.46 15.68
N GLY A 226 -24.94 -3.55 15.79
CA GLY A 226 -24.44 -2.71 14.70
C GLY A 226 -23.48 -3.47 13.79
N ASP A 227 -22.95 -2.76 12.79
CA ASP A 227 -21.93 -3.34 11.92
C ASP A 227 -20.56 -3.38 12.61
N PHE A 228 -19.69 -4.29 12.17
CA PHE A 228 -18.29 -4.30 12.59
C PHE A 228 -17.46 -3.51 11.57
N PRO A 229 -16.95 -2.31 11.92
CA PRO A 229 -15.99 -1.62 11.08
C PRO A 229 -14.80 -2.55 10.79
N ILE A 230 -14.33 -2.50 9.54
CA ILE A 230 -13.27 -3.40 9.04
C ILE A 230 -11.98 -3.22 9.86
N THR A 231 -11.67 -2.00 10.28
CA THR A 231 -10.44 -1.64 10.99
C THR A 231 -10.51 -1.84 12.50
N GLU A 232 -11.70 -1.74 13.09
CA GLU A 232 -11.86 -1.68 14.55
C GLU A 232 -12.23 -3.03 15.17
N GLY A 233 -12.99 -3.87 14.47
CA GLY A 233 -13.34 -5.21 14.97
C GLY A 233 -14.31 -5.24 16.17
N LEU A 234 -14.90 -4.10 16.54
CA LEU A 234 -15.95 -3.96 17.56
C LEU A 234 -17.25 -3.45 16.92
N ALA A 235 -18.39 -3.94 17.42
CA ALA A 235 -19.71 -3.48 17.02
C ALA A 235 -20.47 -2.91 18.21
N THR A 236 -21.26 -1.87 17.96
CA THR A 236 -22.24 -1.34 18.93
C THR A 236 -23.32 -2.39 19.20
N VAL A 237 -23.71 -2.54 20.46
CA VAL A 237 -24.83 -3.40 20.86
C VAL A 237 -25.75 -2.68 21.82
N SER A 238 -27.04 -3.02 21.77
CA SER A 238 -27.99 -2.56 22.77
C SER A 238 -28.70 -3.73 23.46
N LYS A 239 -28.96 -3.57 24.75
CA LYS A 239 -29.65 -4.54 25.60
C LYS A 239 -30.39 -3.79 26.71
N ARG A 240 -31.71 -3.95 26.77
CA ARG A 240 -32.59 -3.28 27.75
C ARG A 240 -32.39 -1.76 27.78
N ASP A 241 -32.44 -1.14 26.60
CA ASP A 241 -32.25 0.30 26.38
C ASP A 241 -30.87 0.85 26.79
N LYS A 242 -29.89 -0.03 27.02
CA LYS A 242 -28.50 0.34 27.31
C LYS A 242 -27.57 -0.13 26.22
N TRP A 243 -26.52 0.64 25.98
CA TRP A 243 -25.55 0.43 24.90
C TRP A 243 -24.18 0.04 25.43
N GLY A 244 -23.47 -0.76 24.63
CA GLY A 244 -22.11 -1.24 24.88
C GLY A 244 -21.46 -1.66 23.56
N TYR A 245 -20.36 -2.40 23.65
CA TYR A 245 -19.59 -2.87 22.50
C TYR A 245 -19.23 -4.35 22.65
N ILE A 246 -19.40 -5.10 21.56
CA ILE A 246 -18.94 -6.49 21.47
C ILE A 246 -17.82 -6.61 20.43
N ASN A 247 -16.94 -7.58 20.60
CA ASN A 247 -16.01 -7.98 19.55
C ASN A 247 -16.61 -9.05 18.63
N ARG A 248 -15.88 -9.40 17.55
CA ARG A 248 -16.28 -10.45 16.58
C ARG A 248 -16.43 -11.84 17.20
N ARG A 249 -15.92 -12.08 18.40
CA ARG A 249 -16.12 -13.33 19.16
C ARG A 249 -17.39 -13.30 20.02
N GLY A 250 -18.13 -12.20 20.00
CA GLY A 250 -19.33 -12.04 20.80
C GLY A 250 -19.09 -11.65 22.25
N ILE A 251 -17.86 -11.32 22.62
CA ILE A 251 -17.51 -10.91 23.97
C ILE A 251 -17.89 -9.44 24.13
N GLU A 252 -18.71 -9.11 25.15
CA GLU A 252 -18.94 -7.74 25.61
C GLU A 252 -17.60 -7.17 26.12
N VAL A 253 -16.95 -6.37 25.28
CA VAL A 253 -15.73 -5.63 25.64
C VAL A 253 -16.10 -4.43 26.52
N VAL A 254 -17.22 -3.79 26.16
CA VAL A 254 -17.80 -2.71 26.93
C VAL A 254 -19.24 -3.12 27.29
N PRO A 255 -19.57 -3.24 28.58
CA PRO A 255 -20.90 -3.68 29.02
C PRO A 255 -22.01 -2.75 28.52
N CYS A 256 -23.21 -3.30 28.29
CA CYS A 256 -24.41 -2.51 27.99
C CYS A 256 -24.90 -1.72 29.23
N ILE A 257 -24.24 -0.62 29.55
CA ILE A 257 -24.56 0.26 30.69
C ILE A 257 -24.81 1.72 30.30
N TYR A 258 -24.43 2.11 29.08
CA TYR A 258 -24.53 3.49 28.60
C TYR A 258 -25.91 3.80 28.03
N ASP A 259 -26.35 5.06 28.08
CA ASP A 259 -27.61 5.50 27.47
C ASP A 259 -27.51 5.57 25.94
N ARG A 260 -26.29 5.82 25.43
CA ARG A 260 -25.95 5.83 24.00
C ARG A 260 -24.50 5.43 23.81
N ALA A 261 -24.21 4.77 22.70
CA ALA A 261 -22.86 4.54 22.21
C ALA A 261 -22.87 4.76 20.68
N ASP A 262 -21.88 5.48 20.16
CA ASP A 262 -21.70 5.67 18.72
C ASP A 262 -20.76 4.57 18.18
N ASP A 263 -20.63 4.43 16.86
CA ASP A 263 -19.76 3.41 16.29
C ASP A 263 -18.30 3.58 16.72
N PHE A 264 -17.59 2.47 16.83
CA PHE A 264 -16.18 2.48 17.17
C PHE A 264 -15.40 3.08 16.01
N GLU A 265 -14.54 4.06 16.28
CA GLU A 265 -13.71 4.74 15.30
C GLU A 265 -12.34 5.05 15.90
N TYR A 266 -11.28 4.83 15.12
CA TYR A 266 -9.90 5.18 15.50
C TYR A 266 -9.40 4.51 16.79
N GLY A 267 -9.92 3.33 17.15
CA GLY A 267 -9.61 2.64 18.41
C GLY A 267 -10.41 3.11 19.63
N TYR A 268 -11.44 3.93 19.44
CA TYR A 268 -12.23 4.51 20.52
C TYR A 268 -13.74 4.46 20.26
N GLY A 269 -14.51 4.41 21.34
CA GLY A 269 -15.97 4.48 21.32
C GLY A 269 -16.50 5.69 22.09
N ALA A 270 -17.30 6.54 21.43
CA ALA A 270 -18.02 7.62 22.08
C ALA A 270 -19.24 7.08 22.83
N VAL A 271 -19.35 7.42 24.11
CA VAL A 271 -20.41 6.93 25.01
C VAL A 271 -21.09 8.06 25.77
N VAL A 272 -22.37 7.88 26.08
CA VAL A 272 -23.17 8.83 26.88
C VAL A 272 -23.80 8.11 28.06
N MET A 273 -23.70 8.71 29.25
CA MET A 273 -24.39 8.26 30.47
C MET A 273 -24.91 9.48 31.23
N ASP A 274 -26.17 9.45 31.65
CA ASP A 274 -26.85 10.54 32.37
C ASP A 274 -26.75 11.89 31.63
N GLY A 275 -26.79 11.85 30.30
CA GLY A 275 -26.65 13.01 29.43
C GLY A 275 -25.24 13.59 29.36
N LYS A 276 -24.22 12.86 29.83
CA LYS A 276 -22.81 13.26 29.76
C LYS A 276 -22.02 12.40 28.79
N PHE A 277 -21.26 13.07 27.94
CA PHE A 277 -20.36 12.47 26.95
C PHE A 277 -19.03 12.06 27.58
N GLY A 278 -18.52 10.89 27.18
CA GLY A 278 -17.15 10.44 27.38
C GLY A 278 -16.69 9.49 26.28
N VAL A 279 -15.49 8.95 26.43
CA VAL A 279 -14.86 8.07 25.43
C VAL A 279 -14.22 6.89 26.14
N VAL A 280 -14.40 5.70 25.56
CA VAL A 280 -13.77 4.45 26.01
C VAL A 280 -12.83 3.90 24.95
N ASP A 281 -11.80 3.16 25.37
CA ASP A 281 -10.91 2.41 24.47
C ASP A 281 -11.45 1.00 24.18
N GLU A 282 -10.69 0.24 23.38
CA GLU A 282 -10.99 -1.14 22.99
C GLU A 282 -10.92 -2.16 24.14
N ASN A 283 -10.53 -1.74 25.34
CA ASN A 283 -10.57 -2.53 26.57
C ASN A 283 -11.71 -2.09 27.50
N GLY A 284 -12.51 -1.11 27.08
CA GLY A 284 -13.56 -0.49 27.89
C GLY A 284 -13.05 0.45 28.98
N GLN A 285 -11.77 0.83 28.94
CA GLN A 285 -11.22 1.85 29.83
C GLN A 285 -11.70 3.23 29.39
N THR A 286 -12.18 4.02 30.34
CA THR A 286 -12.58 5.41 30.09
C THR A 286 -11.34 6.28 29.86
N ILE A 287 -11.19 6.79 28.65
CA ILE A 287 -10.13 7.72 28.23
C ILE A 287 -10.56 9.16 28.46
N VAL A 288 -11.80 9.50 28.08
CA VAL A 288 -12.41 10.80 28.34
C VAL A 288 -13.53 10.61 29.35
N PRO A 289 -13.48 11.25 30.53
CA PRO A 289 -14.48 11.06 31.58
C PRO A 289 -15.86 11.56 31.14
N LEU A 290 -16.92 10.88 31.59
CA LEU A 290 -18.33 11.22 31.31
C LEU A 290 -18.79 12.46 32.10
N VAL A 291 -18.21 13.62 31.79
CA VAL A 291 -18.48 14.90 32.47
C VAL A 291 -18.83 16.04 31.50
N TYR A 292 -18.72 15.79 30.20
CA TYR A 292 -18.92 16.77 29.15
C TYR A 292 -20.37 16.75 28.66
N ASP A 293 -20.85 17.89 28.17
CA ASP A 293 -22.24 18.02 27.70
C ASP A 293 -22.44 17.43 26.30
N ASP A 294 -21.37 17.36 25.50
CA ASP A 294 -21.35 16.80 24.14
C ASP A 294 -19.92 16.52 23.69
N GLY A 295 -19.74 15.82 22.56
CA GLY A 295 -18.42 15.59 21.97
C GLY A 295 -18.42 14.67 20.75
N HIS A 296 -17.25 14.56 20.10
CA HIS A 296 -17.02 13.67 18.96
C HIS A 296 -15.52 13.40 18.74
N LEU A 297 -15.19 12.46 17.86
CA LEU A 297 -13.84 12.02 17.54
C LEU A 297 -13.41 12.60 16.18
N PRO A 298 -12.73 13.76 16.10
CA PRO A 298 -12.25 14.28 14.83
C PRO A 298 -11.14 13.41 14.18
N GLY A 299 -10.42 12.57 14.95
CA GLY A 299 -9.41 11.68 14.39
C GLY A 299 -8.77 10.80 15.46
N HIS A 300 -7.74 10.04 15.05
CA HIS A 300 -6.94 9.21 15.97
C HIS A 300 -6.42 10.02 17.15
N ASP A 301 -6.65 9.47 18.35
CA ASP A 301 -6.16 10.00 19.62
C ASP A 301 -6.62 11.44 19.94
N LEU A 302 -7.70 11.91 19.31
CA LEU A 302 -8.20 13.27 19.45
C LEU A 302 -9.69 13.31 19.73
N PHE A 303 -10.08 14.05 20.76
CA PHE A 303 -11.45 14.15 21.24
C PHE A 303 -11.87 15.61 21.37
N ALA A 304 -12.88 16.00 20.59
CA ALA A 304 -13.51 17.31 20.75
C ALA A 304 -14.62 17.19 21.80
N VAL A 305 -14.53 17.97 22.86
CA VAL A 305 -15.47 17.91 23.99
C VAL A 305 -16.08 19.27 24.26
N LYS A 306 -17.34 19.28 24.68
CA LYS A 306 -18.11 20.49 24.94
C LYS A 306 -18.49 20.61 26.41
N LYS A 307 -18.37 21.81 26.96
CA LYS A 307 -18.89 22.16 28.29
C LYS A 307 -19.55 23.53 28.22
N GLY A 308 -20.86 23.59 28.46
CA GLY A 308 -21.66 24.79 28.23
C GLY A 308 -21.63 25.22 26.76
N HIS A 309 -21.06 26.39 26.49
CA HIS A 309 -20.91 26.95 25.13
C HIS A 309 -19.47 26.88 24.60
N GLU A 310 -18.59 26.19 25.31
CA GLU A 310 -17.17 26.13 24.99
C GLU A 310 -16.76 24.73 24.55
N TRP A 311 -15.85 24.68 23.59
CA TRP A 311 -15.23 23.45 23.11
C TRP A 311 -13.75 23.41 23.46
N ALA A 312 -13.27 22.22 23.77
CA ALA A 312 -11.85 21.91 23.91
C ALA A 312 -11.48 20.72 23.01
N LEU A 313 -10.19 20.59 22.72
CA LEU A 313 -9.63 19.39 22.10
C LEU A 313 -8.68 18.72 23.10
N ILE A 314 -8.90 17.43 23.34
CA ILE A 314 -8.17 16.61 24.30
C ILE A 314 -7.50 15.47 23.53
N GLY A 315 -6.25 15.14 23.87
CA GLY A 315 -5.54 14.00 23.31
C GLY A 315 -5.77 12.69 24.09
N ALA A 316 -5.35 11.56 23.52
CA ALA A 316 -5.43 10.23 24.16
C ALA A 316 -4.77 10.15 25.55
N SER A 317 -3.74 10.94 25.83
CA SER A 317 -3.10 10.95 27.16
C SER A 317 -3.83 11.84 28.17
N GLY A 318 -4.94 12.47 27.78
CA GLY A 318 -5.73 13.38 28.59
C GLY A 318 -5.21 14.82 28.57
N GLU A 319 -4.20 15.12 27.76
CA GLU A 319 -3.66 16.45 27.60
C GLU A 319 -4.64 17.37 26.86
N VAL A 320 -4.76 18.61 27.33
CA VAL A 320 -5.58 19.62 26.67
C VAL A 320 -4.76 20.26 25.54
N LEU A 321 -5.01 19.83 24.32
CA LEU A 321 -4.36 20.33 23.10
C LEU A 321 -4.90 21.70 22.70
N LEU A 322 -6.19 21.91 22.95
CA LEU A 322 -6.86 23.19 22.75
C LEU A 322 -7.77 23.48 23.95
N PRO A 323 -7.51 24.55 24.74
CA PRO A 323 -8.32 24.86 25.90
C PRO A 323 -9.76 25.25 25.51
N PHE A 324 -10.66 25.11 26.49
CA PHE A 324 -12.05 25.52 26.37
C PHE A 324 -12.15 26.95 25.86
N GLN A 325 -12.84 27.11 24.74
CA GLN A 325 -13.12 28.41 24.13
C GLN A 325 -14.44 28.39 23.35
N PRO A 326 -15.05 29.56 23.13
CA PRO A 326 -16.25 29.66 22.31
C PRO A 326 -15.99 29.18 20.88
N ALA A 327 -16.70 28.13 20.48
CA ALA A 327 -16.69 27.58 19.13
C ALA A 327 -18.04 26.92 18.81
N ILE A 328 -18.36 26.81 17.54
CA ILE A 328 -19.51 26.03 17.06
C ILE A 328 -19.09 24.58 16.84
N SER A 329 -17.88 24.35 16.30
CA SER A 329 -17.38 23.01 16.01
C SER A 329 -15.86 22.96 15.85
N ILE A 330 -15.31 21.76 16.05
CA ILE A 330 -13.92 21.39 15.71
C ILE A 330 -14.01 20.18 14.79
N VAL A 331 -13.43 20.24 13.60
CA VAL A 331 -13.47 19.12 12.63
C VAL A 331 -12.07 18.84 12.10
N ALA A 332 -11.76 17.56 11.87
CA ALA A 332 -10.64 17.20 11.01
C ALA A 332 -11.10 17.23 9.56
N VAL A 333 -10.28 17.80 8.70
CA VAL A 333 -10.46 17.74 7.26
C VAL A 333 -9.35 16.88 6.71
N ARG A 334 -9.73 15.89 5.88
CA ARG A 334 -8.81 15.02 5.15
C ARG A 334 -8.97 15.26 3.66
N ASP A 335 -7.87 15.29 2.93
CA ASP A 335 -7.91 15.24 1.47
C ASP A 335 -7.92 13.80 0.94
N MET A 336 -8.02 13.64 -0.39
CA MET A 336 -8.06 12.32 -1.04
C MET A 336 -6.75 11.54 -0.89
N GLU A 337 -5.65 12.20 -0.53
CA GLU A 337 -4.34 11.60 -0.34
C GLU A 337 -4.10 11.20 1.13
N GLY A 338 -5.06 11.45 2.02
CA GLY A 338 -5.02 11.10 3.43
C GLY A 338 -4.37 12.16 4.32
N HIS A 339 -3.94 13.30 3.75
CA HIS A 339 -3.35 14.39 4.52
C HIS A 339 -4.44 15.11 5.30
N SER A 340 -4.11 15.59 6.51
CA SER A 340 -5.10 16.20 7.40
C SER A 340 -4.69 17.54 8.00
N TYR A 341 -5.71 18.33 8.33
CA TYR A 341 -5.63 19.53 9.15
C TYR A 341 -6.90 19.65 10.00
N PHE A 342 -6.87 20.49 11.03
CA PHE A 342 -8.06 20.75 11.86
C PHE A 342 -8.59 22.15 11.62
N GLN A 343 -9.91 22.27 11.61
CA GLN A 343 -10.61 23.54 11.54
C GLN A 343 -11.48 23.70 12.78
N LEU A 344 -11.33 24.84 13.47
CA LEU A 344 -12.26 25.31 14.49
C LEU A 344 -13.07 26.47 13.93
N ALA A 345 -14.40 26.37 13.98
CA ALA A 345 -15.31 27.44 13.57
C ALA A 345 -15.86 28.17 14.80
N LYS A 346 -15.75 29.50 14.85
CA LYS A 346 -16.30 30.34 15.90
C LYS A 346 -17.68 30.92 15.53
N GLU A 347 -18.43 31.36 16.53
CA GLU A 347 -19.77 31.95 16.34
C GLU A 347 -19.78 33.23 15.49
N ASN A 348 -18.70 34.01 15.54
CA ASN A 348 -18.54 35.21 14.73
C ASN A 348 -18.18 34.93 13.25
N GLY A 349 -18.10 33.65 12.85
CA GLY A 349 -17.70 33.22 11.50
C GLY A 349 -16.19 33.08 11.29
N GLU A 350 -15.36 33.43 12.28
CA GLU A 350 -13.91 33.22 12.23
C GLU A 350 -13.58 31.73 12.23
N LYS A 351 -12.58 31.34 11.43
CA LYS A 351 -12.03 29.98 11.41
C LYS A 351 -10.58 30.00 11.86
N LEU A 352 -10.23 29.08 12.77
CA LEU A 352 -8.85 28.78 13.13
C LEU A 352 -8.44 27.46 12.50
N PHE A 353 -7.21 27.40 12.00
CA PHE A 353 -6.67 26.20 11.36
C PHE A 353 -5.45 25.70 12.12
N PHE A 354 -5.33 24.38 12.25
CA PHE A 354 -4.21 23.73 12.90
C PHE A 354 -3.61 22.68 11.98
N THR A 355 -2.30 22.49 12.06
CA THR A 355 -1.63 21.36 11.39
C THR A 355 -2.13 20.02 11.97
N HIS A 356 -1.82 18.91 11.30
CA HIS A 356 -2.09 17.56 11.83
C HIS A 356 -1.40 17.30 13.20
N ARG A 357 -0.35 18.07 13.52
CA ARG A 357 0.35 18.04 14.82
C ARG A 357 -0.16 19.09 15.81
N MET A 358 -1.38 19.60 15.60
CA MET A 358 -2.05 20.56 16.48
C MET A 358 -1.34 21.89 16.68
N LYS A 359 -0.40 22.27 15.79
CA LYS A 359 0.17 23.61 15.82
C LYS A 359 -0.83 24.57 15.18
N LEU A 360 -1.27 25.56 15.95
CA LEU A 360 -2.10 26.64 15.43
C LEU A 360 -1.34 27.36 14.31
N LEU A 361 -1.95 27.45 13.14
CA LEU A 361 -1.34 28.12 11.99
C LEU A 361 -1.43 29.63 12.18
N PRO A 362 -0.29 30.32 12.37
CA PRO A 362 -0.28 31.71 12.81
C PRO A 362 -0.37 32.62 11.60
N VAL A 363 -1.52 32.73 10.95
CA VAL A 363 -1.64 33.65 9.81
C VAL A 363 -3.01 34.32 9.70
N GLY A 364 -3.38 35.12 10.71
CA GLY A 364 -4.58 35.98 10.67
C GLY A 364 -5.86 35.23 10.28
N ALA A 365 -6.89 35.95 9.83
CA ALA A 365 -8.04 35.31 9.19
C ALA A 365 -7.60 34.73 7.84
N LEU A 366 -7.53 33.40 7.77
CA LEU A 366 -7.37 32.66 6.52
C LEU A 366 -8.75 32.36 5.94
N ASP A 367 -8.86 32.42 4.62
CA ASP A 367 -10.09 32.07 3.93
C ASP A 367 -10.17 30.54 3.75
N GLU A 368 -9.05 29.93 3.32
CA GLU A 368 -8.94 28.50 3.01
C GLU A 368 -7.55 27.94 3.34
N ILE A 369 -7.50 26.63 3.53
CA ILE A 369 -6.28 25.83 3.63
C ILE A 369 -6.50 24.51 2.89
N THR A 370 -5.45 24.04 2.23
CA THR A 370 -5.43 22.75 1.53
C THR A 370 -4.12 22.04 1.88
N ALA A 371 -4.20 20.76 2.22
CA ALA A 371 -3.00 19.94 2.38
C ALA A 371 -2.47 19.52 0.99
N ALA A 372 -1.16 19.40 0.85
CA ALA A 372 -0.50 19.03 -0.40
C ALA A 372 0.79 18.25 -0.10
N GLY A 373 0.72 16.93 -0.05
CA GLY A 373 1.75 16.14 0.63
C GLY A 373 1.78 16.49 2.12
N GLU A 374 2.97 16.53 2.71
CA GLU A 374 3.18 16.94 4.11
C GLU A 374 3.09 18.48 4.33
N TYR A 375 2.70 19.25 3.32
CA TYR A 375 2.73 20.71 3.31
C TYR A 375 1.33 21.31 3.31
N TYR A 376 1.24 22.60 3.62
CA TYR A 376 -0.02 23.33 3.62
C TYR A 376 0.01 24.52 2.66
N ILE A 377 -0.97 24.59 1.78
CA ILE A 377 -1.26 25.77 0.97
C ILE A 377 -2.35 26.55 1.68
N VAL A 378 -2.10 27.82 1.99
CA VAL A 378 -3.07 28.69 2.69
C VAL A 378 -3.43 29.90 1.83
N THR A 379 -4.70 30.30 1.88
CA THR A 379 -5.26 31.36 1.03
C THR A 379 -5.75 32.54 1.86
N ARG A 380 -5.45 33.75 1.38
CA ARG A 380 -5.99 35.01 1.88
C ARG A 380 -6.28 35.96 0.72
N GLY A 381 -7.56 36.22 0.47
CA GLY A 381 -8.05 36.95 -0.69
C GLY A 381 -7.65 36.27 -1.99
N LYS A 382 -6.73 36.89 -2.73
CA LYS A 382 -6.17 36.34 -3.99
C LYS A 382 -4.73 35.85 -3.84
N ALA A 383 -4.18 35.89 -2.63
CA ALA A 383 -2.81 35.52 -2.35
C ALA A 383 -2.75 34.15 -1.67
N ASN A 384 -1.77 33.34 -2.05
CA ASN A 384 -1.49 32.04 -1.48
C ASN A 384 -0.09 32.02 -0.86
N ALA A 385 0.08 31.28 0.22
CA ALA A 385 1.38 30.95 0.81
C ALA A 385 1.54 29.43 0.93
N LEU A 386 2.79 28.98 1.00
CA LEU A 386 3.16 27.59 1.23
C LEU A 386 3.81 27.49 2.61
N LEU A 387 3.32 26.56 3.44
CA LEU A 387 3.84 26.27 4.76
C LEU A 387 4.37 24.84 4.83
N ASP A 388 5.35 24.60 5.70
CA ASP A 388 5.83 23.26 6.00
C ASP A 388 4.86 22.46 6.90
N ALA A 389 5.20 21.21 7.20
CA ALA A 389 4.42 20.34 8.10
C ALA A 389 4.25 20.93 9.52
N THR A 390 5.17 21.81 9.92
CA THR A 390 5.12 22.54 11.18
C THR A 390 4.39 23.88 11.04
N GLY A 391 3.84 24.25 9.89
CA GLY A 391 3.19 25.53 9.68
C GLY A 391 4.13 26.74 9.56
N GLU A 392 5.44 26.53 9.45
CA GLU A 392 6.39 27.60 9.14
C GLU A 392 6.31 27.99 7.66
N THR A 393 6.47 29.29 7.36
CA THR A 393 6.33 29.80 6.00
C THR A 393 7.53 29.44 5.13
N LEU A 394 7.30 28.62 4.10
CA LEU A 394 8.27 28.29 3.05
C LEU A 394 8.25 29.34 1.93
N LEU A 395 7.05 29.68 1.45
CA LEU A 395 6.83 30.77 0.48
C LEU A 395 5.73 31.70 1.00
N PRO A 396 6.00 33.02 1.12
CA PRO A 396 5.07 33.96 1.73
C PRO A 396 3.88 34.26 0.82
N PHE A 397 2.85 34.91 1.38
CA PHE A 397 1.65 35.30 0.62
C PHE A 397 1.99 36.16 -0.59
N ALA A 398 1.65 35.65 -1.77
CA ALA A 398 1.76 36.35 -3.04
C ALA A 398 0.65 35.87 -4.00
N GLN A 399 0.43 36.57 -5.12
CA GLN A 399 -0.44 36.07 -6.19
C GLN A 399 0.27 34.94 -6.93
N GLN A 400 0.17 33.73 -6.38
CA GLN A 400 0.84 32.54 -6.87
C GLN A 400 -0.04 31.30 -6.69
N GLN A 401 0.20 30.28 -7.49
CA GLN A 401 -0.51 29.01 -7.42
C GLN A 401 0.48 27.88 -7.22
N PHE A 402 0.08 26.86 -6.47
CA PHE A 402 0.92 25.72 -6.11
C PHE A 402 0.32 24.44 -6.64
N ARG A 403 1.16 23.57 -7.21
CA ARG A 403 0.79 22.20 -7.55
C ARG A 403 1.91 21.26 -7.10
N TRP A 404 1.59 20.37 -6.18
CA TRP A 404 2.51 19.31 -5.76
C TRP A 404 2.70 18.32 -6.91
N ILE A 405 3.96 17.97 -7.20
CA ILE A 405 4.33 16.97 -8.21
C ILE A 405 5.01 15.81 -7.48
N HIS A 406 4.23 14.79 -7.13
CA HIS A 406 4.70 13.58 -6.42
C HIS A 406 5.96 12.97 -7.05
N ALA A 407 5.98 12.81 -8.37
CA ALA A 407 7.12 12.25 -9.10
C ALA A 407 8.41 13.08 -9.01
N LEU A 408 8.34 14.35 -8.60
CA LEU A 408 9.51 15.21 -8.39
C LEU A 408 9.80 15.48 -6.90
N LEU A 409 8.82 15.24 -6.02
CA LEU A 409 8.80 15.71 -4.63
C LEU A 409 9.03 17.23 -4.55
N ALA A 410 8.39 17.98 -5.44
CA ALA A 410 8.52 19.43 -5.54
C ALA A 410 7.21 20.09 -5.98
N PHE A 411 7.08 21.38 -5.69
CA PHE A 411 5.98 22.23 -6.13
C PHE A 411 6.31 22.88 -7.47
N ALA A 412 5.41 22.74 -8.44
CA ALA A 412 5.31 23.71 -9.51
C ALA A 412 4.60 24.96 -8.96
N VAL A 413 5.32 26.08 -8.94
CA VAL A 413 4.83 27.37 -8.45
C VAL A 413 4.60 28.30 -9.63
N THR A 414 3.36 28.73 -9.82
CA THR A 414 2.97 29.59 -10.95
C THR A 414 2.71 31.03 -10.49
N ILE A 415 3.43 31.99 -11.06
CA ILE A 415 3.30 33.43 -10.84
C ILE A 415 3.16 34.09 -12.21
N ASP A 416 2.13 34.93 -12.41
CA ASP A 416 1.88 35.63 -13.67
C ASP A 416 1.95 34.73 -14.93
N LYS A 417 1.35 33.54 -14.84
CA LYS A 417 1.32 32.49 -15.88
C LYS A 417 2.69 31.85 -16.21
N LYS A 418 3.73 32.18 -15.46
CA LYS A 418 5.03 31.50 -15.53
C LYS A 418 5.21 30.57 -14.34
N THR A 419 5.87 29.46 -14.55
CA THR A 419 6.06 28.39 -13.58
C THR A 419 7.55 28.22 -13.29
N GLY A 420 7.88 28.08 -12.02
CA GLY A 420 9.17 27.60 -11.53
C GLY A 420 8.98 26.36 -10.66
N LEU A 421 10.08 25.68 -10.33
CA LEU A 421 10.08 24.49 -9.51
C LEU A 421 10.71 24.80 -8.14
N TYR A 422 9.97 24.53 -7.07
CA TYR A 422 10.39 24.74 -5.69
C TYR A 422 10.35 23.42 -4.93
N ALA A 423 11.50 22.98 -4.42
CA ALA A 423 11.59 21.80 -3.55
C ALA A 423 11.70 22.28 -2.09
N PRO A 424 10.78 21.88 -1.19
CA PRO A 424 10.76 22.40 0.18
C PRO A 424 12.08 22.26 0.96
N ASP A 425 12.85 21.20 0.71
CA ASP A 425 14.14 20.92 1.32
C ASP A 425 15.33 21.65 0.65
N LYS A 426 15.16 22.15 -0.58
CA LYS A 426 16.25 22.74 -1.40
C LYS A 426 15.99 24.18 -1.84
N GLY A 427 14.78 24.69 -1.65
CA GLY A 427 14.33 25.98 -2.17
C GLY A 427 14.01 25.96 -3.66
N TRP A 428 14.21 27.10 -4.33
CA TRP A 428 14.00 27.23 -5.77
C TRP A 428 15.04 26.42 -6.54
N LEU A 429 14.55 25.42 -7.28
CA LEU A 429 15.37 24.66 -8.22
C LEU A 429 15.47 25.39 -9.56
N THR A 430 14.41 26.09 -9.97
CA THR A 430 14.42 26.87 -11.20
C THR A 430 13.87 28.27 -10.99
N ASP A 431 14.24 29.20 -11.88
CA ASP A 431 13.56 30.48 -12.01
C ASP A 431 12.09 30.27 -12.45
N VAL A 432 11.23 31.27 -12.18
CA VAL A 432 9.81 31.28 -12.55
C VAL A 432 9.63 31.88 -13.94
N VAL A 433 10.09 31.17 -14.96
CA VAL A 433 10.16 31.68 -16.36
C VAL A 433 9.55 30.74 -17.40
N TYR A 434 9.18 29.53 -17.01
CA TYR A 434 8.66 28.49 -17.91
C TYR A 434 7.15 28.58 -18.06
N ASP A 435 6.60 28.10 -19.17
CA ASP A 435 5.14 28.00 -19.35
C ASP A 435 4.54 26.81 -18.61
N SER A 436 5.29 25.71 -18.50
CA SER A 436 4.90 24.56 -17.69
C SER A 436 6.12 23.73 -17.25
N ILE A 437 5.94 22.97 -16.17
CA ILE A 437 6.91 21.98 -15.67
C ILE A 437 6.15 20.70 -15.36
N GLU A 438 6.60 19.59 -15.95
CA GLU A 438 5.97 18.28 -15.85
C GLU A 438 7.01 17.22 -15.51
N PRO A 439 6.65 16.19 -14.71
CA PRO A 439 7.53 15.07 -14.49
C PRO A 439 7.67 14.25 -15.78
N LEU A 440 8.90 13.83 -16.07
CA LEU A 440 9.17 12.78 -17.04
C LEU A 440 9.21 11.46 -16.28
N TYR A 441 8.23 10.58 -16.52
CA TYR A 441 8.11 9.32 -15.81
C TYR A 441 9.33 8.42 -16.06
N THR A 442 9.93 7.95 -14.97
CA THR A 442 10.99 6.95 -14.93
C THR A 442 10.52 5.77 -14.08
N PRO A 443 10.63 4.52 -14.57
CA PRO A 443 10.26 3.33 -13.80
C PRO A 443 11.30 2.95 -12.72
N GLU A 444 12.53 3.47 -12.82
CA GLU A 444 13.57 3.33 -11.81
C GLU A 444 13.41 4.45 -10.78
N ASN A 445 13.10 4.09 -9.52
CA ASN A 445 12.67 5.02 -8.46
C ASN A 445 13.76 6.01 -7.97
N ASP A 446 15.02 5.81 -8.34
CA ASP A 446 16.13 6.55 -7.72
C ASP A 446 16.41 7.92 -8.37
N GLU A 447 16.00 8.13 -9.62
CA GLU A 447 16.25 9.38 -10.34
C GLU A 447 14.98 10.04 -10.88
N ARG A 448 14.84 11.34 -10.62
CA ARG A 448 13.66 12.16 -10.95
C ARG A 448 14.01 13.19 -12.00
N TYR A 449 13.18 13.33 -13.02
CA TYR A 449 13.44 14.22 -14.15
C TYR A 449 12.25 15.13 -14.43
N ALA A 450 12.53 16.43 -14.59
CA ALA A 450 11.53 17.43 -14.96
C ALA A 450 11.74 17.88 -16.40
N MET A 451 10.67 17.82 -17.18
CA MET A 451 10.57 18.48 -18.47
C MET A 451 9.99 19.89 -18.25
N VAL A 452 10.74 20.91 -18.64
CA VAL A 452 10.29 22.31 -18.58
C VAL A 452 9.94 22.79 -19.98
N ARG A 453 8.88 23.59 -20.15
CA ARG A 453 8.45 24.11 -21.45
C ARG A 453 8.49 25.63 -21.54
N ASN A 454 8.83 26.15 -22.71
CA ASN A 454 8.68 27.56 -23.08
C ASN A 454 8.27 27.62 -24.56
N GLY A 455 7.01 27.98 -24.80
CA GLY A 455 6.33 27.79 -26.07
C GLY A 455 6.35 26.32 -26.50
N MET A 456 6.70 26.08 -27.77
CA MET A 456 6.83 24.73 -28.31
C MET A 456 8.13 24.02 -27.90
N LYS A 457 9.05 24.72 -27.23
CA LYS A 457 10.35 24.18 -26.85
C LYS A 457 10.34 23.65 -25.43
N ALA A 458 11.20 22.66 -25.17
CA ALA A 458 11.35 21.96 -23.93
C ALA A 458 12.84 21.79 -23.57
N GLY A 459 13.11 21.77 -22.27
CA GLY A 459 14.39 21.38 -21.68
C GLY A 459 14.19 20.24 -20.68
N LEU A 460 15.30 19.62 -20.27
CA LEU A 460 15.30 18.48 -19.36
C LEU A 460 16.23 18.78 -18.18
N PHE A 461 15.73 18.54 -16.97
CA PHE A 461 16.43 18.77 -15.71
C PHE A 461 16.36 17.50 -14.85
N ALA A 462 17.46 17.18 -14.17
CA ALA A 462 17.48 16.21 -13.09
C ALA A 462 17.08 16.91 -11.77
N VAL A 463 16.21 16.27 -11.00
CA VAL A 463 15.55 16.79 -9.79
C VAL A 463 15.73 15.85 -8.59
N GLY A 464 16.60 14.84 -8.72
CA GLY A 464 16.93 13.87 -7.66
C GLY A 464 17.76 14.48 -6.53
N GLU A 465 18.75 13.75 -6.01
CA GLU A 465 19.67 14.27 -4.99
C GLU A 465 20.34 15.57 -5.42
N GLN A 466 20.88 15.58 -6.64
CA GLN A 466 21.45 16.76 -7.27
C GLN A 466 20.48 17.36 -8.28
N PHE A 467 20.37 18.70 -8.23
CA PHE A 467 19.68 19.45 -9.26
C PHE A 467 20.67 19.94 -10.32
N TYR A 468 20.44 19.55 -11.57
CA TYR A 468 21.23 20.04 -12.69
C TYR A 468 20.46 19.96 -14.01
N ARG A 469 20.89 20.76 -14.98
CA ARG A 469 20.31 20.79 -16.32
C ARG A 469 20.93 19.71 -17.19
N VAL A 470 20.12 18.79 -17.68
CA VAL A 470 20.52 17.75 -18.66
C VAL A 470 20.62 18.37 -20.05
N LEU A 471 19.54 19.03 -20.50
CA LEU A 471 19.49 19.72 -21.80
C LEU A 471 18.77 21.07 -21.70
N PRO A 472 19.25 22.11 -22.40
CA PRO A 472 18.62 23.42 -22.42
C PRO A 472 17.26 23.39 -23.12
N VAL A 473 16.48 24.47 -22.96
CA VAL A 473 15.18 24.65 -23.62
C VAL A 473 15.36 24.96 -25.11
N ALA A 474 15.64 23.92 -25.91
CA ALA A 474 15.89 24.00 -27.34
C ALA A 474 15.22 22.88 -28.16
N TYR A 475 14.67 21.88 -27.47
CA TYR A 475 14.12 20.65 -28.05
C TYR A 475 12.60 20.67 -28.03
N TYR A 476 11.91 19.73 -28.65
CA TYR A 476 10.43 19.68 -28.64
C TYR A 476 9.86 18.70 -27.60
N ARG A 477 10.51 17.55 -27.48
CA ARG A 477 10.06 16.42 -26.65
C ARG A 477 11.25 15.62 -26.12
N PHE A 478 11.00 14.93 -25.02
CA PHE A 478 11.89 13.94 -24.43
C PHE A 478 11.12 12.65 -24.19
N SER A 479 11.85 11.52 -24.17
CA SER A 479 11.34 10.23 -23.73
C SER A 479 12.38 9.57 -22.86
N TYR A 480 11.97 8.96 -21.74
CA TYR A 480 12.84 8.03 -21.03
C TYR A 480 13.09 6.80 -21.89
N LEU A 481 14.33 6.31 -21.89
CA LEU A 481 14.70 5.09 -22.58
C LEU A 481 14.99 3.98 -21.55
N LYS A 482 16.15 4.02 -20.90
CA LYS A 482 16.62 3.03 -19.92
C LYS A 482 17.82 3.59 -19.14
N LYS A 483 17.98 3.30 -17.84
CA LYS A 483 19.19 3.58 -17.03
C LYS A 483 19.84 4.95 -17.30
N GLY A 484 19.04 6.01 -17.21
CA GLY A 484 19.53 7.38 -17.44
C GLY A 484 19.79 7.78 -18.90
N PHE A 485 19.30 7.00 -19.87
CA PHE A 485 19.28 7.40 -21.29
C PHE A 485 17.92 7.99 -21.67
N PHE A 486 17.97 9.05 -22.48
CA PHE A 486 16.79 9.77 -22.94
C PHE A 486 16.82 9.97 -24.45
N GLY A 487 15.66 9.81 -25.07
CA GLY A 487 15.42 10.30 -26.43
C GLY A 487 15.15 11.80 -26.38
N TYR A 488 15.76 12.57 -27.27
CA TYR A 488 15.47 14.00 -27.46
C TYR A 488 15.08 14.26 -28.92
N CYS A 489 14.19 15.23 -29.14
CA CYS A 489 13.66 15.53 -30.47
C CYS A 489 13.94 16.99 -30.88
N THR A 490 14.56 17.21 -32.04
CA THR A 490 14.87 18.55 -32.59
C THR A 490 13.84 19.06 -33.60
N SER A 491 12.98 18.16 -34.11
CA SER A 491 11.86 18.42 -35.02
C SER A 491 10.64 17.56 -34.60
N GLU A 492 9.56 17.47 -35.37
CA GLU A 492 8.43 16.60 -35.00
C GLU A 492 8.75 15.10 -35.07
N ALA A 493 9.78 14.69 -35.82
CA ALA A 493 10.01 13.28 -36.15
C ALA A 493 11.50 12.86 -36.21
N SER A 494 12.43 13.66 -35.67
CA SER A 494 13.86 13.32 -35.65
C SER A 494 14.36 13.22 -34.21
N TRP A 495 14.70 12.01 -33.81
CA TRP A 495 15.10 11.62 -32.46
C TRP A 495 16.58 11.29 -32.39
N GLY A 496 17.23 11.74 -31.33
CA GLY A 496 18.59 11.37 -30.93
C GLY A 496 18.61 10.89 -29.48
N ILE A 497 19.76 10.43 -29.01
CA ILE A 497 19.92 9.87 -27.67
C ILE A 497 20.91 10.73 -26.87
N VAL A 498 20.57 11.01 -25.62
CA VAL A 498 21.39 11.73 -24.65
C VAL A 498 21.45 10.96 -23.33
N ARG A 499 22.57 11.03 -22.62
CA ARG A 499 22.69 10.53 -21.24
C ARG A 499 22.22 11.57 -20.23
N ALA A 500 21.85 11.12 -19.03
CA ALA A 500 21.46 11.97 -17.91
C ALA A 500 22.47 13.09 -17.64
N ASN A 501 23.77 12.82 -17.78
CA ASN A 501 24.83 13.83 -17.61
C ASN A 501 24.92 14.88 -18.75
N GLY A 502 24.02 14.85 -19.73
CA GLY A 502 23.97 15.77 -20.87
C GLY A 502 24.83 15.37 -22.07
N THR A 503 25.53 14.24 -22.03
CA THR A 503 26.36 13.76 -23.15
C THR A 503 25.46 13.26 -24.29
N ILE A 504 25.54 13.89 -25.46
CA ILE A 504 24.88 13.40 -26.68
C ILE A 504 25.55 12.09 -27.11
N VAL A 505 24.76 11.03 -27.21
CA VAL A 505 25.19 9.70 -27.66
C VAL A 505 25.02 9.57 -29.17
N THR A 506 23.89 10.05 -29.69
CA THR A 506 23.63 10.10 -31.14
C THR A 506 22.99 11.44 -31.49
N ASP A 507 23.31 11.96 -32.68
CA ASP A 507 22.52 13.01 -33.31
C ASP A 507 21.08 12.54 -33.59
N THR A 508 20.22 13.44 -34.07
CA THR A 508 18.83 13.13 -34.39
C THR A 508 18.67 12.35 -35.68
N ILE A 509 19.07 11.07 -35.66
CA ILE A 509 19.12 10.16 -36.80
C ILE A 509 17.96 9.16 -36.84
N PHE A 510 17.14 9.09 -35.78
CA PHE A 510 16.05 8.13 -35.68
C PHE A 510 14.70 8.79 -36.00
N GLU A 511 13.85 8.08 -36.73
CA GLU A 511 12.47 8.48 -36.98
C GLU A 511 11.55 8.23 -35.77
N TYR A 512 11.99 7.34 -34.87
CA TYR A 512 11.30 6.89 -33.68
C TYR A 512 12.29 6.25 -32.70
N LEU A 513 12.02 6.39 -31.40
CA LEU A 513 12.72 5.70 -30.31
C LEU A 513 11.70 5.29 -29.23
N ASP A 514 11.85 4.08 -28.70
CA ASP A 514 11.10 3.55 -27.57
C ASP A 514 12.03 2.82 -26.61
N GLY A 515 11.97 3.21 -25.34
CA GLY A 515 12.71 2.57 -24.26
C GLY A 515 12.03 1.35 -23.65
N LYS A 516 10.80 1.02 -24.06
CA LYS A 516 9.97 -0.03 -23.44
C LYS A 516 9.93 0.08 -21.91
N MET A 517 9.83 1.31 -21.41
CA MET A 517 9.90 1.61 -19.97
C MET A 517 11.15 1.01 -19.29
N GLY A 518 12.32 1.06 -19.95
CA GLY A 518 13.58 0.51 -19.44
C GLY A 518 13.81 -0.98 -19.74
N ASN A 519 12.80 -1.71 -20.23
CA ASN A 519 12.86 -3.17 -20.41
C ASN A 519 13.30 -3.59 -21.82
N VAL A 520 14.41 -3.05 -22.32
CA VAL A 520 15.02 -3.49 -23.59
C VAL A 520 16.23 -4.40 -23.28
N PRO A 521 16.22 -5.70 -23.63
CA PRO A 521 17.37 -6.59 -23.41
C PRO A 521 18.60 -6.12 -24.19
N ASN A 522 19.75 -6.01 -23.51
CA ASN A 522 21.06 -5.67 -24.11
C ASN A 522 21.12 -4.37 -24.96
N ALA A 523 20.14 -3.49 -24.82
CA ALA A 523 20.06 -2.21 -25.52
C ALA A 523 19.38 -1.17 -24.63
N VAL A 524 19.46 0.10 -25.03
CA VAL A 524 18.78 1.22 -24.35
C VAL A 524 17.43 1.54 -24.97
N ALA A 525 17.26 1.25 -26.27
CA ALA A 525 16.04 1.54 -27.00
C ALA A 525 15.87 0.63 -28.21
N ILE A 526 14.63 0.53 -28.66
CA ILE A 526 14.26 0.12 -30.01
C ILE A 526 14.00 1.40 -30.81
N GLY A 527 14.57 1.47 -32.01
CA GLY A 527 14.46 2.63 -32.88
C GLY A 527 13.98 2.28 -34.28
N LEU A 528 13.57 3.32 -35.02
CA LEU A 528 13.35 3.24 -36.47
C LEU A 528 14.34 4.16 -37.16
N LYS A 529 15.14 3.62 -38.08
CA LYS A 529 16.12 4.37 -38.87
C LYS A 529 16.06 3.90 -40.33
N ASP A 530 15.86 4.81 -41.28
CA ASP A 530 15.79 4.48 -42.71
C ASP A 530 14.75 3.39 -43.04
N ASN A 531 13.55 3.50 -42.43
CA ASN A 531 12.48 2.48 -42.43
C ASN A 531 12.92 1.07 -41.97
N GLU A 532 13.93 0.98 -41.11
CA GLU A 532 14.44 -0.28 -40.55
C GLU A 532 14.39 -0.25 -39.03
N MET A 533 13.87 -1.31 -38.43
CA MET A 533 13.86 -1.45 -36.97
C MET A 533 15.24 -1.85 -36.48
N VAL A 534 15.71 -1.15 -35.47
CA VAL A 534 17.05 -1.31 -34.91
C VAL A 534 16.98 -1.40 -33.39
N THR A 535 17.83 -2.22 -32.78
CA THR A 535 18.20 -2.06 -31.38
C THR A 535 19.32 -1.05 -31.27
N VAL A 536 19.28 -0.20 -30.24
CA VAL A 536 20.29 0.83 -30.02
C VAL A 536 21.04 0.54 -28.72
N ALA A 537 22.35 0.33 -28.81
CA ALA A 537 23.22 0.07 -27.67
C ALA A 537 23.56 1.37 -26.89
N GLU A 538 24.16 1.22 -25.71
CA GLU A 538 24.54 2.34 -24.82
C GLU A 538 25.54 3.32 -25.44
N ASP A 539 26.33 2.88 -26.43
CA ASP A 539 27.26 3.71 -27.19
C ASP A 539 26.62 4.40 -28.40
N GLY A 540 25.33 4.15 -28.66
CA GLY A 540 24.58 4.68 -29.79
C GLY A 540 24.62 3.80 -31.04
N THR A 541 25.33 2.67 -31.01
CA THR A 541 25.38 1.73 -32.13
C THR A 541 23.99 1.16 -32.40
N ALA A 542 23.49 1.35 -33.62
CA ALA A 542 22.19 0.88 -34.06
C ALA A 542 22.33 -0.37 -34.93
N THR A 543 21.74 -1.48 -34.50
CA THR A 543 21.84 -2.78 -35.18
C THR A 543 20.48 -3.23 -35.68
N PRO A 544 20.33 -3.63 -36.95
CA PRO A 544 19.07 -4.19 -37.46
C PRO A 544 18.55 -5.35 -36.62
N MET A 545 17.26 -5.35 -36.37
CA MET A 545 16.57 -6.45 -35.68
C MET A 545 16.32 -7.63 -36.63
N SER A 546 16.25 -8.84 -36.08
CA SER A 546 15.86 -10.02 -36.87
C SER A 546 14.38 -9.96 -37.26
N PRO A 547 13.95 -10.62 -38.35
CA PRO A 547 12.54 -10.71 -38.70
C PRO A 547 11.67 -11.26 -37.56
N HIS A 548 12.17 -12.27 -36.83
CA HIS A 548 11.51 -12.84 -35.66
C HIS A 548 11.27 -11.81 -34.56
N ASP A 549 12.29 -11.03 -34.19
CA ASP A 549 12.17 -10.00 -33.14
C ASP A 549 11.24 -8.86 -33.58
N ILE A 550 11.23 -8.50 -34.86
CA ILE A 550 10.32 -7.50 -35.42
C ILE A 550 8.86 -7.97 -35.32
N VAL A 551 8.59 -9.26 -35.57
CA VAL A 551 7.25 -9.85 -35.43
C VAL A 551 6.83 -9.92 -33.96
N ALA A 552 7.73 -10.31 -33.05
CA ALA A 552 7.45 -10.29 -31.62
C ALA A 552 7.07 -8.88 -31.10
N GLU A 553 7.70 -7.84 -31.65
CA GLU A 553 7.36 -6.44 -31.36
C GLU A 553 5.99 -6.00 -31.93
N LEU A 554 5.50 -6.63 -33.00
CA LEU A 554 4.17 -6.35 -33.57
C LEU A 554 3.03 -6.94 -32.71
N ASP A 555 3.25 -8.11 -32.09
CA ASP A 555 2.26 -8.77 -31.22
C ASP A 555 2.14 -8.09 -29.84
N GLY A 556 3.23 -7.46 -29.39
CA GLY A 556 3.30 -6.70 -28.14
C GLY A 556 2.75 -5.27 -28.23
N ALA A 557 1.46 -5.11 -28.54
CA ALA A 557 0.66 -3.89 -28.36
C ALA A 557 1.41 -2.53 -28.43
N THR A 558 2.06 -2.21 -29.56
CA THR A 558 2.71 -0.90 -29.75
C THR A 558 1.67 0.22 -29.86
N ARG A 559 1.27 0.82 -28.73
CA ARG A 559 0.32 1.96 -28.70
C ARG A 559 0.94 3.30 -29.15
N ASN A 560 2.26 3.39 -29.33
CA ASN A 560 2.97 4.67 -29.56
C ASN A 560 3.66 4.83 -30.93
N MET A 561 3.87 3.75 -31.69
CA MET A 561 4.47 3.82 -33.03
C MET A 561 3.38 3.69 -34.11
N SER A 562 3.49 4.45 -35.19
CA SER A 562 2.55 4.32 -36.31
C SER A 562 2.62 2.89 -36.87
N LEU A 563 1.51 2.15 -36.79
CA LEU A 563 1.38 0.79 -37.33
C LEU A 563 1.88 0.69 -38.77
N LEU A 564 1.64 1.73 -39.57
CA LEU A 564 2.10 1.79 -40.97
C LEU A 564 3.63 1.80 -41.09
N LYS A 565 4.34 2.47 -40.18
CA LYS A 565 5.81 2.49 -40.16
C LYS A 565 6.38 1.13 -39.76
N VAL A 566 5.80 0.49 -38.74
CA VAL A 566 6.20 -0.84 -38.29
C VAL A 566 5.98 -1.87 -39.40
N LEU A 567 4.81 -1.83 -40.07
CA LEU A 567 4.51 -2.73 -41.19
C LEU A 567 5.47 -2.56 -42.38
N ARG A 568 5.91 -1.32 -42.68
CA ARG A 568 6.92 -1.08 -43.73
C ARG A 568 8.27 -1.66 -43.35
N ALA A 569 8.69 -1.50 -42.10
CA ALA A 569 9.94 -2.06 -41.59
C ALA A 569 9.91 -3.60 -41.58
N ALA A 570 8.81 -4.20 -41.10
CA ALA A 570 8.60 -5.64 -41.13
C ALA A 570 8.64 -6.19 -42.57
N LYS A 571 7.95 -5.53 -43.51
CA LYS A 571 8.00 -5.92 -44.93
C LYS A 571 9.41 -5.86 -45.51
N LYS A 572 10.22 -4.85 -45.15
CA LYS A 572 11.61 -4.70 -45.58
C LYS A 572 12.48 -5.84 -45.03
N ALA A 573 12.35 -6.16 -43.74
CA ALA A 573 13.11 -7.23 -43.08
C ALA A 573 12.77 -8.62 -43.65
N ILE A 574 11.47 -8.93 -43.81
CA ILE A 574 11.01 -10.19 -44.43
C ILE A 574 11.53 -10.31 -45.86
N ALA A 575 11.56 -9.22 -46.64
CA ALA A 575 12.08 -9.26 -48.01
C ALA A 575 13.59 -9.56 -48.06
N GLN A 576 14.36 -9.18 -47.04
CA GLN A 576 15.79 -9.44 -46.95
C GLN A 576 16.09 -10.88 -46.49
N GLN A 577 15.20 -11.48 -45.68
CA GLN A 577 15.38 -12.83 -45.11
C GLN A 577 14.05 -13.63 -45.11
N PRO A 578 13.51 -14.03 -46.28
CA PRO A 578 12.13 -14.55 -46.40
C PRO A 578 11.89 -15.95 -45.82
N GLY A 579 12.92 -16.64 -45.34
CA GLY A 579 12.83 -17.99 -44.76
C GLY A 579 13.06 -18.04 -43.24
N GLN A 580 13.36 -16.90 -42.63
CA GLN A 580 13.31 -16.67 -41.17
C GLN A 580 12.01 -15.91 -40.87
#